data_AF-A0A8R7RDG8-F1
#
_entry.id   AF-A0A8R7RDG8-F1
#
_cell.length_a   1.000
_cell.length_b   1.000
_cell.length_c   1.000
_cell.angle_alpha   90.00
_cell.angle_beta   90.00
_cell.angle_gamma   90.00
#
_symmetry.space_group_name_H-M   'P 1'
#
loop_
_entity.id
_entity.type
_entity.pdbx_description
1 polymer ?
#
loop_
_entity_poly.entity_id
_entity_poly.type
_entity_poly.pdbx_seq_one_letter_code
_entity_poly.pdbx_strand_id
1 'polypeptide(L)'
;MKDGLDLVRSKVESLTRKVRKNQLLTGDGIGYLEAKHHLLLSYCQDLVYYLLRKAKGLSVDGHPVVRSLVEIRLFLEKIRPIDKKMEYQIQKLTNAADGAAAQDKVPDAEVNVKGRQQGEDDLLGYRPNPDMMDPKIVSEGQGKDGIYVPPRIGPAAMDDSHSKDAVRKEKRLLRMATENPYFKEMIDDAADRPEEWKETAGDESKEFMAYMRQREKQEKAEEELFTRAPVTKREKYMEKQMKKQLHGLQGLTDGFDLGMNTLLDGEKEDDGGSSEPRRQSAGRRKHQKGGKRKRH
;
A
#
# COMPACT_ATOMS: atom_id res chain seq x y z
N MET A 1 32.17 -17.60 -12.67
CA MET A 1 31.11 -17.58 -11.63
C MET A 1 31.23 -18.78 -10.68
N LYS A 2 31.44 -20.00 -11.18
CA LYS A 2 31.60 -21.22 -10.35
C LYS A 2 32.85 -21.16 -9.46
N ASP A 3 33.99 -20.74 -10.02
CA ASP A 3 35.27 -20.70 -9.28
C ASP A 3 35.25 -19.73 -8.08
N GLY A 4 34.53 -18.60 -8.21
CA GLY A 4 34.35 -17.64 -7.12
C GLY A 4 33.45 -18.18 -6.00
N LEU A 5 32.40 -18.93 -6.36
CA LEU A 5 31.52 -19.60 -5.40
C LEU A 5 32.26 -20.71 -4.66
N ASP A 6 33.10 -21.48 -5.36
CA ASP A 6 33.91 -22.55 -4.78
C ASP A 6 35.00 -21.98 -3.85
N LEU A 7 35.55 -20.80 -4.16
CA LEU A 7 36.48 -20.08 -3.28
C LEU A 7 35.79 -19.57 -2.00
N VAL A 8 34.59 -19.00 -2.11
CA VAL A 8 33.82 -18.56 -0.94
C VAL A 8 33.42 -19.77 -0.09
N ARG A 9 32.97 -20.85 -0.74
CA ARG A 9 32.58 -22.09 -0.07
C ARG A 9 33.76 -22.72 0.67
N SER A 10 34.92 -22.82 0.05
CA SER A 10 36.12 -23.35 0.72
C SER A 10 36.59 -22.47 1.89
N LYS A 11 36.50 -21.13 1.78
CA LYS A 11 36.76 -20.22 2.91
C LYS A 11 35.77 -20.42 4.06
N VAL A 12 34.46 -20.51 3.76
CA VAL A 12 33.42 -20.77 4.76
C VAL A 12 33.60 -22.14 5.42
N GLU A 13 33.93 -23.17 4.64
CA GLU A 13 34.24 -24.51 5.16
C GLU A 13 35.49 -24.50 6.05
N SER A 14 36.50 -23.70 5.72
CA SER A 14 37.69 -23.53 6.58
C SER A 14 37.36 -22.84 7.90
N LEU A 15 36.50 -21.82 7.88
CA LEU A 15 36.06 -21.09 9.08
C LEU A 15 35.18 -21.95 9.97
N THR A 16 34.22 -22.68 9.39
CA THR A 16 33.36 -23.61 10.14
C THR A 16 34.15 -24.75 10.78
N ARG A 17 35.20 -25.26 10.13
CA ARG A 17 36.13 -26.23 10.74
C ARG A 17 36.90 -25.63 11.92
N LYS A 18 37.33 -24.37 11.85
CA LYS A 18 38.01 -23.67 12.95
C LYS A 18 37.09 -23.37 14.13
N VAL A 19 35.83 -23.01 13.85
CA VAL A 19 34.78 -22.83 14.86
C VAL A 19 34.48 -24.15 15.56
N ARG A 20 34.31 -25.26 14.81
CA ARG A 20 34.07 -26.60 15.39
C ARG A 20 35.23 -27.12 16.23
N LYS A 21 36.45 -26.68 15.94
CA LYS A 21 37.66 -26.99 16.72
C LYS A 21 37.85 -26.09 17.94
N ASN A 22 36.89 -25.18 18.22
CA ASN A 22 36.94 -24.19 19.31
C ASN A 22 38.25 -23.36 19.32
N GLN A 23 38.88 -23.22 18.15
CA GLN A 23 40.19 -22.58 18.02
C GLN A 23 40.07 -21.05 17.92
N LEU A 24 38.86 -20.58 17.69
CA LEU A 24 38.46 -19.19 17.88
C LEU A 24 37.85 -19.11 19.29
N LEU A 25 38.25 -18.10 20.08
CA LEU A 25 37.67 -17.78 21.39
C LEU A 25 36.22 -17.30 21.17
N THR A 26 35.31 -18.22 20.85
CA THR A 26 33.89 -17.98 20.59
C THR A 26 33.04 -18.50 21.75
N GLY A 27 33.61 -18.60 22.95
CA GLY A 27 32.86 -18.93 24.18
C GLY A 27 31.80 -17.86 24.46
N ASP A 28 32.19 -16.60 24.31
CA ASP A 28 31.33 -15.42 24.18
C ASP A 28 31.57 -14.83 22.79
N GLY A 29 31.16 -15.55 21.72
CA GLY A 29 31.29 -15.03 20.37
C GLY A 29 30.73 -13.61 20.28
N ILE A 30 31.43 -12.71 19.56
CA ILE A 30 30.98 -11.33 19.37
C ILE A 30 29.52 -11.38 18.96
N GLY A 31 28.64 -10.93 19.86
CA GLY A 31 27.21 -10.97 19.61
C GLY A 31 26.93 -10.20 18.33
N TYR A 32 25.92 -10.59 17.56
CA TYR A 32 25.51 -9.80 16.39
C TYR A 32 25.36 -8.31 16.74
N LEU A 33 24.81 -8.04 17.94
CA LEU A 33 24.66 -6.71 18.48
C LEU A 33 26.00 -6.01 18.78
N GLU A 34 26.99 -6.75 19.29
CA GLU A 34 28.34 -6.25 19.57
C GLU A 34 29.11 -5.97 18.28
N ALA A 35 29.01 -6.85 17.28
CA ALA A 35 29.58 -6.63 15.95
C ALA A 35 28.97 -5.39 15.29
N LYS A 36 27.66 -5.22 15.40
CA LYS A 36 26.96 -4.02 14.93
C LYS A 36 27.43 -2.77 15.68
N HIS A 37 27.63 -2.86 16.99
CA HIS A 37 28.14 -1.76 17.80
C HIS A 37 29.55 -1.35 17.37
N HIS A 38 30.47 -2.29 17.21
CA HIS A 38 31.82 -2.00 16.70
C HIS A 38 31.80 -1.37 15.31
N LEU A 39 30.95 -1.85 14.41
CA LEU A 39 30.82 -1.32 13.06
C LEU A 39 30.31 0.13 13.07
N LEU A 40 29.36 0.44 13.96
CA LEU A 40 28.83 1.78 14.14
C LEU A 40 29.84 2.71 14.83
N LEU A 41 30.63 2.19 15.77
CA LEU A 41 31.72 2.92 16.42
C LEU A 41 32.81 3.30 15.42
N SER A 42 33.25 2.34 14.58
CA SER A 42 34.20 2.60 13.49
C SER A 42 33.67 3.64 12.51
N TYR A 43 32.37 3.59 12.17
CA TYR A 43 31.74 4.63 11.34
C TYR A 43 31.85 6.02 11.96
N CYS A 44 31.51 6.15 13.25
CA CYS A 44 31.62 7.42 13.97
C CYS A 44 33.06 7.91 14.04
N GLN A 45 34.03 7.02 14.26
CA GLN A 45 35.45 7.38 14.32
C GLN A 45 35.98 7.88 12.97
N ASP A 46 35.64 7.21 11.88
CA ASP A 46 35.98 7.63 10.52
C ASP A 46 35.30 8.96 10.14
N LEU A 47 34.08 9.18 10.61
CA LEU A 47 33.33 10.42 10.38
C LEU A 47 33.92 11.60 11.15
N VAL A 48 34.30 11.40 12.42
CA VAL A 48 35.01 12.41 13.22
C VAL A 48 36.36 12.74 12.60
N TYR A 49 37.09 11.73 12.13
CA TYR A 49 38.35 11.94 11.43
C TYR A 49 38.15 12.72 10.13
N TYR A 50 37.12 12.38 9.34
CA TYR A 50 36.76 13.10 8.12
C TYR A 50 36.50 14.58 8.40
N LEU A 51 35.69 14.89 9.43
CA LEU A 51 35.39 16.25 9.86
C LEU A 51 36.63 16.99 10.33
N LEU A 52 37.46 16.37 11.15
CA LEU A 52 38.73 16.94 11.63
C LEU A 52 39.66 17.28 10.45
N ARG A 53 39.71 16.40 9.44
CA ARG A 53 40.54 16.60 8.24
C ARG A 53 40.04 17.76 7.39
N LYS A 54 38.73 17.90 7.23
CA LYS A 54 38.10 19.06 6.59
C LYS A 54 38.34 20.35 7.38
N ALA A 55 38.23 20.32 8.71
CA ALA A 55 38.47 21.47 9.57
C ALA A 55 39.92 21.96 9.51
N LYS A 56 40.88 21.06 9.33
CA LYS A 56 42.30 21.39 9.11
C LYS A 56 42.62 21.87 7.68
N GLY A 57 41.65 21.91 6.78
CA GLY A 57 41.85 22.32 5.38
C GLY A 57 42.63 21.31 4.53
N LEU A 58 42.77 20.06 4.98
CA LEU A 58 43.47 19.03 4.22
C LEU A 58 42.57 18.48 3.11
N SER A 59 43.14 18.24 1.93
CA SER A 59 42.39 17.64 0.82
C SER A 59 41.89 16.25 1.20
N VAL A 60 40.61 16.01 0.91
CA VAL A 60 39.92 14.73 1.15
C VAL A 60 40.11 13.77 -0.01
N ASP A 61 40.47 14.27 -1.19
CA ASP A 61 40.62 13.47 -2.38
C ASP A 61 41.81 12.50 -2.24
N GLY A 62 41.55 11.22 -2.48
CA GLY A 62 42.53 10.14 -2.38
C GLY A 62 42.73 9.55 -0.99
N HIS A 63 42.06 10.03 0.06
CA HIS A 63 42.20 9.45 1.39
C HIS A 63 41.28 8.25 1.61
N PRO A 64 41.78 7.15 2.22
CA PRO A 64 41.00 5.92 2.38
C PRO A 64 39.74 6.09 3.25
N VAL A 65 39.63 7.15 4.04
CA VAL A 65 38.48 7.38 4.94
C VAL A 65 37.15 7.46 4.21
N VAL A 66 37.09 8.07 3.03
CA VAL A 66 35.84 8.09 2.25
C VAL A 66 35.47 6.67 1.81
N ARG A 67 36.46 5.88 1.40
CA ARG A 67 36.27 4.47 1.02
C ARG A 67 35.83 3.62 2.21
N SER A 68 36.46 3.78 3.38
CA SER A 68 36.07 3.08 4.62
C SER A 68 34.65 3.44 5.04
N LEU A 69 34.26 4.72 4.97
CA LEU A 69 32.89 5.17 5.29
C LEU A 69 31.85 4.52 4.37
N VAL A 70 32.11 4.49 3.06
CA VAL A 70 31.22 3.85 2.09
C VAL A 70 31.15 2.35 2.32
N GLU A 71 32.28 1.69 2.59
CA GLU A 71 32.33 0.26 2.86
C GLU A 71 31.52 -0.10 4.12
N ILE A 72 31.72 0.63 5.22
CA ILE A 72 30.96 0.47 6.46
C ILE A 72 29.47 0.74 6.22
N ARG A 73 29.13 1.74 5.40
CA ARG A 73 27.73 2.02 5.03
C ARG A 73 27.08 0.85 4.28
N LEU A 74 27.81 0.25 3.34
CA LEU A 74 27.33 -0.93 2.61
C LEU A 74 27.13 -2.13 3.55
N PHE A 75 28.00 -2.30 4.55
CA PHE A 75 27.78 -3.34 5.57
C PHE A 75 26.53 -3.06 6.40
N LEU A 76 26.28 -1.82 6.81
CA LEU A 76 25.05 -1.44 7.53
C LEU A 76 23.80 -1.73 6.70
N GLU A 77 23.84 -1.54 5.38
CA GLU A 77 22.71 -1.86 4.50
C GLU A 77 22.47 -3.36 4.36
N LYS A 78 23.54 -4.15 4.28
CA LYS A 78 23.47 -5.62 4.19
C LYS A 78 22.95 -6.26 5.47
N ILE A 79 23.17 -5.67 6.65
CA ILE A 79 22.68 -6.23 7.92
C ILE A 79 21.22 -5.85 8.26
N ARG A 80 20.62 -4.86 7.58
CA ARG A 80 19.21 -4.46 7.78
C ARG A 80 18.19 -5.62 7.80
N PRO A 81 18.24 -6.62 6.90
CA PRO A 81 17.30 -7.75 6.97
C PRO A 81 17.49 -8.60 8.24
N ILE A 82 18.71 -8.67 8.78
CA ILE A 82 19.00 -9.38 10.03
C ILE A 82 18.45 -8.56 11.22
N ASP A 83 18.64 -7.24 11.20
CA ASP A 83 18.06 -6.32 12.19
C ASP A 83 16.55 -6.50 12.32
N LYS A 84 15.82 -6.53 11.19
CA LYS A 84 14.36 -6.72 11.19
C LYS A 84 13.93 -8.05 11.82
N LYS A 85 14.73 -9.12 11.66
CA LYS A 85 14.44 -10.42 12.27
C LYS A 85 14.71 -10.41 13.78
N MET A 86 15.72 -9.67 14.21
CA MET A 86 16.12 -9.57 15.62
C MET A 86 15.32 -8.51 16.39
N GLU A 87 14.67 -7.57 15.70
CA GLU A 87 13.93 -6.45 16.29
C GLU A 87 12.93 -6.90 17.35
N TYR A 88 12.12 -7.93 17.06
CA TYR A 88 11.16 -8.47 18.02
C TYR A 88 11.85 -9.05 19.27
N GLN A 89 12.97 -9.76 19.09
CA GLN A 89 13.71 -10.35 20.20
C GLN A 89 14.34 -9.27 21.08
N ILE A 90 14.90 -8.23 20.46
CA ILE A 90 15.47 -7.08 21.15
C ILE A 90 14.37 -6.36 21.93
N GLN A 91 13.25 -6.01 21.28
CA GLN A 91 12.11 -5.33 21.92
C GLN A 91 11.53 -6.14 23.08
N LYS A 92 11.43 -7.47 22.93
CA LYS A 92 10.95 -8.34 24.00
C LYS A 92 11.87 -8.30 25.21
N LEU A 93 13.19 -8.34 24.99
CA LEU A 93 14.18 -8.31 26.06
C LEU A 93 14.27 -6.93 26.72
N THR A 94 14.19 -5.83 25.94
CA THR A 94 14.16 -4.47 26.50
C THR A 94 12.90 -4.24 27.32
N ASN A 95 11.73 -4.61 26.81
CA ASN A 95 10.47 -4.45 27.54
C ASN A 95 10.42 -5.30 28.82
N ALA A 96 11.05 -6.48 28.82
CA ALA A 96 11.17 -7.31 30.03
C ALA A 96 12.12 -6.68 31.07
N ALA A 97 13.22 -6.07 30.63
CA ALA A 97 14.12 -5.32 31.51
C ALA A 97 13.45 -4.07 32.08
N ASP A 98 12.72 -3.31 31.25
CA ASP A 98 11.96 -2.13 31.68
C ASP A 98 10.80 -2.49 32.62
N GLY A 99 10.13 -3.62 32.37
CA GLY A 99 9.09 -4.16 33.25
C GLY A 99 9.61 -4.63 34.60
N ALA A 100 10.79 -5.24 34.64
CA ALA A 100 11.47 -5.58 35.89
C ALA A 100 11.89 -4.33 36.68
N ALA A 101 12.37 -3.29 35.98
CA ALA A 101 12.71 -1.99 36.59
C ALA A 101 11.47 -1.21 37.09
N ALA A 102 10.28 -1.47 36.54
CA ALA A 102 9.01 -0.88 36.98
C ALA A 102 8.40 -1.61 38.19
N GLN A 103 8.62 -2.92 38.32
CA GLN A 103 8.17 -3.69 39.50
C GLN A 103 9.00 -3.41 40.76
N ASP A 104 10.24 -2.94 40.61
CA ASP A 104 11.09 -2.49 41.74
C ASP A 104 10.70 -1.08 42.27
N LYS A 105 9.65 -0.44 41.71
CA LYS A 105 9.20 0.91 42.09
C LYS A 105 7.75 0.99 42.57
N VAL A 106 7.21 -0.05 43.17
CA VAL A 106 5.91 0.02 43.86
C VAL A 106 6.08 -0.36 45.32
N PRO A 107 6.13 0.61 46.27
CA PRO A 107 5.87 0.30 47.66
C PRO A 107 4.36 0.11 47.85
N ASP A 108 4.03 -0.92 48.62
CA ASP A 108 2.69 -1.34 49.00
C ASP A 108 1.78 -0.20 49.48
N ALA A 109 0.60 -0.08 48.88
CA ALA A 109 -0.53 0.65 49.45
C ALA A 109 -1.84 0.06 48.93
N GLU A 110 -2.32 -0.98 49.61
CA GLU A 110 -3.74 -1.30 49.66
C GLU A 110 -4.51 -0.08 50.21
N VAL A 111 -5.68 0.27 49.66
CA VAL A 111 -6.88 0.79 50.38
C VAL A 111 -8.01 1.18 49.40
N ASN A 112 -9.16 0.54 49.61
CA ASN A 112 -10.57 0.94 49.41
C ASN A 112 -11.18 1.37 48.06
N VAL A 113 -11.91 0.40 47.48
CA VAL A 113 -13.36 0.39 47.20
C VAL A 113 -14.15 1.69 47.49
N LYS A 114 -14.70 2.32 46.42
CA LYS A 114 -16.15 2.56 46.20
C LYS A 114 -16.36 3.39 44.91
N GLY A 115 -16.63 2.69 43.80
CA GLY A 115 -17.02 3.27 42.52
C GLY A 115 -18.49 3.69 42.51
N ARG A 116 -18.72 4.90 42.00
CA ARG A 116 -19.96 5.68 41.95
C ARG A 116 -20.81 5.24 40.76
N GLN A 117 -22.10 4.98 40.99
CA GLN A 117 -23.09 4.64 39.97
C GLN A 117 -23.27 5.80 38.97
N GLN A 118 -23.19 5.52 37.67
CA GLN A 118 -23.68 6.37 36.59
C GLN A 118 -24.79 5.61 35.87
N GLY A 119 -25.99 6.19 35.85
CA GLY A 119 -27.10 5.72 35.04
C GLY A 119 -26.81 5.99 33.57
N GLU A 120 -26.89 4.93 32.78
CA GLU A 120 -26.84 4.94 31.33
C GLU A 120 -28.27 4.70 30.83
N ASP A 121 -28.93 5.79 30.41
CA ASP A 121 -30.16 5.71 29.64
C ASP A 121 -29.85 5.01 28.30
N ASP A 122 -30.57 3.93 28.05
CA ASP A 122 -30.43 3.03 26.91
C ASP A 122 -30.72 3.76 25.57
N LEU A 123 -29.66 4.29 24.95
CA LEU A 123 -29.67 5.00 23.66
C LEU A 123 -30.02 4.12 22.43
N LEU A 124 -30.51 2.90 22.62
CA LEU A 124 -30.93 1.97 21.56
C LEU A 124 -32.45 1.75 21.49
N GLY A 125 -33.24 2.48 22.28
CA GLY A 125 -34.71 2.33 22.36
C GLY A 125 -35.56 3.18 21.41
N TYR A 126 -34.99 3.93 20.47
CA TYR A 126 -35.79 4.82 19.60
C TYR A 126 -36.52 4.02 18.49
N ARG A 127 -37.77 3.64 18.73
CA ARG A 127 -38.68 3.09 17.71
C ARG A 127 -39.57 4.22 17.17
N PRO A 128 -39.71 4.37 15.83
CA PRO A 128 -40.64 5.33 15.26
C PRO A 128 -42.08 5.02 15.69
N ASN A 129 -42.81 6.04 16.12
CA ASN A 129 -44.21 5.92 16.53
C ASN A 129 -45.11 5.94 15.27
N PRO A 130 -45.85 4.86 14.96
CA PRO A 130 -46.57 4.73 13.69
C PRO A 130 -47.84 5.59 13.58
N ASP A 131 -48.28 6.24 14.67
CA ASP A 131 -49.49 7.08 14.70
C ASP A 131 -49.30 8.52 14.16
N MET A 132 -48.10 8.87 13.68
CA MET A 132 -47.78 10.19 13.14
C MET A 132 -47.49 10.21 11.62
N MET A 133 -47.82 9.13 10.91
CA MET A 133 -47.72 9.07 9.44
C MET A 133 -49.09 9.39 8.82
N ASP A 134 -49.27 10.61 8.35
CA ASP A 134 -50.45 11.01 7.57
C ASP A 134 -50.40 10.45 6.14
N PRO A 135 -51.41 9.71 5.65
CA PRO A 135 -51.48 9.28 4.26
C PRO A 135 -52.39 10.22 3.47
N LYS A 136 -51.86 11.31 2.91
CA LYS A 136 -52.60 12.13 1.93
C LYS A 136 -51.69 12.69 0.85
N ILE A 137 -51.56 11.95 -0.25
CA ILE A 137 -51.56 12.52 -1.60
C ILE A 137 -52.39 11.58 -2.48
N VAL A 138 -53.59 12.03 -2.80
CA VAL A 138 -54.56 11.36 -3.68
C VAL A 138 -54.29 11.87 -5.10
N SER A 139 -54.09 10.97 -6.06
CA SER A 139 -54.24 11.29 -7.48
C SER A 139 -55.22 10.28 -8.08
N GLU A 140 -56.28 10.82 -8.67
CA GLU A 140 -57.45 10.10 -9.14
C GLU A 140 -57.14 9.23 -10.36
N GLY A 141 -57.67 8.01 -10.37
CA GLY A 141 -57.64 7.10 -11.51
C GLY A 141 -58.49 5.87 -11.22
N GLN A 142 -59.72 5.86 -11.71
CA GLN A 142 -60.68 4.76 -11.56
C GLN A 142 -60.16 3.47 -12.19
N GLY A 143 -60.15 2.39 -11.41
CA GLY A 143 -59.95 1.02 -11.86
C GLY A 143 -60.17 0.09 -10.67
N LYS A 144 -61.11 -0.83 -10.80
CA LYS A 144 -61.48 -1.79 -9.74
C LYS A 144 -60.28 -2.67 -9.39
N ASP A 145 -60.24 -3.07 -8.13
CA ASP A 145 -59.23 -3.90 -7.44
C ASP A 145 -57.99 -3.12 -6.98
N GLY A 146 -57.87 -2.95 -5.66
CA GLY A 146 -56.83 -2.17 -4.95
C GLY A 146 -55.42 -2.75 -5.00
N ILE A 147 -55.00 -3.26 -6.15
CA ILE A 147 -53.65 -3.72 -6.43
C ILE A 147 -53.02 -2.69 -7.35
N TYR A 148 -52.15 -1.85 -6.77
CA TYR A 148 -51.35 -0.92 -7.53
C TYR A 148 -50.41 -1.68 -8.46
N VAL A 149 -50.68 -1.63 -9.77
CA VAL A 149 -49.77 -2.13 -10.81
C VAL A 149 -49.01 -0.93 -11.37
N PRO A 150 -47.72 -0.75 -11.02
CA PRO A 150 -46.94 0.34 -11.58
C PRO A 150 -46.86 0.23 -13.11
N PRO A 151 -46.97 1.35 -13.84
CA PRO A 151 -46.96 1.35 -15.28
C PRO A 151 -45.63 0.81 -15.80
N ARG A 152 -45.70 -0.17 -16.71
CA ARG A 152 -44.53 -0.72 -17.39
C ARG A 152 -44.08 0.25 -18.47
N ILE A 153 -43.18 1.17 -18.09
CA ILE A 153 -42.48 2.03 -19.05
C ILE A 153 -41.49 1.15 -19.81
N GLY A 154 -41.84 0.78 -21.05
CA GLY A 154 -40.88 0.19 -21.98
C GLY A 154 -39.85 1.25 -22.40
N PRO A 155 -38.61 0.86 -22.72
CA PRO A 155 -37.61 1.81 -23.21
C PRO A 155 -38.12 2.48 -24.48
N ALA A 156 -38.40 3.78 -24.40
CA ALA A 156 -38.68 4.58 -25.57
C ALA A 156 -37.41 4.65 -26.41
N ALA A 157 -37.48 4.19 -27.67
CA ALA A 157 -36.40 4.38 -28.62
C ALA A 157 -36.26 5.89 -28.89
N MET A 158 -35.19 6.48 -28.37
CA MET A 158 -34.71 7.79 -28.81
C MET A 158 -34.24 7.66 -30.26
N ASP A 159 -34.59 8.62 -31.09
CA ASP A 159 -34.11 8.70 -32.47
C ASP A 159 -32.62 9.08 -32.44
N ASP A 160 -31.76 8.07 -32.39
CA ASP A 160 -30.31 8.23 -32.39
C ASP A 160 -29.85 8.63 -33.81
N SER A 161 -29.96 9.91 -34.14
CA SER A 161 -29.49 10.50 -35.41
C SER A 161 -27.97 10.43 -35.60
N HIS A 162 -27.24 9.98 -34.58
CA HIS A 162 -25.86 9.54 -34.69
C HIS A 162 -25.78 8.07 -34.31
N SER A 163 -25.21 7.24 -35.19
CA SER A 163 -24.98 5.83 -34.85
C SER A 163 -24.25 5.78 -33.51
N LYS A 164 -24.82 5.07 -32.53
CA LYS A 164 -24.23 4.90 -31.19
C LYS A 164 -22.75 4.48 -31.27
N ASP A 165 -22.37 3.83 -32.36
CA ASP A 165 -21.01 3.42 -32.66
C ASP A 165 -20.09 4.57 -33.06
N ALA A 166 -20.57 5.61 -33.74
CA ALA A 166 -19.80 6.83 -34.02
C ALA A 166 -19.47 7.57 -32.71
N VAL A 167 -20.46 7.75 -31.83
CA VAL A 167 -20.26 8.41 -30.52
C VAL A 167 -19.29 7.62 -29.64
N ARG A 168 -19.36 6.28 -29.67
CA ARG A 168 -18.40 5.41 -28.96
C ARG A 168 -16.99 5.50 -29.53
N LYS A 169 -16.85 5.52 -30.86
CA LYS A 169 -15.56 5.68 -31.54
C LYS A 169 -14.92 7.02 -31.23
N GLU A 170 -15.69 8.10 -31.31
CA GLU A 170 -15.25 9.46 -30.97
C GLU A 170 -14.82 9.55 -29.51
N LYS A 171 -15.61 9.02 -28.58
CA LYS A 171 -15.26 9.00 -27.14
C LYS A 171 -14.01 8.17 -26.86
N ARG A 172 -13.78 7.09 -27.62
CA ARG A 172 -12.55 6.28 -27.52
C ARG A 172 -11.34 7.05 -28.07
N LEU A 173 -11.51 7.77 -29.17
CA LEU A 173 -10.47 8.62 -29.75
C LEU A 173 -10.08 9.76 -28.79
N LEU A 174 -11.08 10.40 -28.18
CA LEU A 174 -10.88 11.47 -27.21
C LEU A 174 -10.18 10.95 -25.94
N ARG A 175 -10.54 9.76 -25.46
CA ARG A 175 -9.80 9.09 -24.38
C ARG A 175 -8.37 8.78 -24.78
N MET A 176 -8.15 8.22 -25.96
CA MET A 176 -6.81 7.88 -26.43
C MET A 176 -5.90 9.11 -26.56
N ALA A 177 -6.45 10.24 -27.04
CA ALA A 177 -5.73 11.51 -27.13
C ALA A 177 -5.45 12.14 -25.75
N THR A 178 -6.33 11.95 -24.77
CA THR A 178 -6.21 12.58 -23.43
C THR A 178 -5.57 11.70 -22.36
N GLU A 179 -5.60 10.37 -22.53
CA GLU A 179 -5.04 9.39 -21.59
C GLU A 179 -3.58 9.07 -21.91
N ASN A 180 -3.14 9.21 -23.16
CA ASN A 180 -1.74 9.02 -23.50
C ASN A 180 -0.94 10.29 -23.12
N PRO A 181 0.03 10.21 -22.19
CA PRO A 181 0.80 11.37 -21.74
C PRO A 181 1.51 12.08 -22.91
N TYR A 182 1.99 11.34 -23.91
CA TYR A 182 2.68 11.89 -25.07
C TYR A 182 1.79 12.78 -25.95
N PHE A 183 0.55 12.34 -26.23
CA PHE A 183 -0.40 13.15 -27.00
C PHE A 183 -0.90 14.35 -26.19
N LYS A 184 -1.04 14.19 -24.88
CA LYS A 184 -1.41 15.30 -24.00
C LYS A 184 -0.33 16.39 -24.02
N GLU A 185 0.93 16.02 -23.85
CA GLU A 185 2.08 16.95 -23.92
C GLU A 185 2.10 17.70 -25.27
N MET A 186 1.95 16.97 -26.38
CA MET A 186 1.89 17.58 -27.72
C MET A 186 0.72 18.56 -27.90
N ILE A 187 -0.45 18.28 -27.29
CA ILE A 187 -1.61 19.18 -27.33
C ILE A 187 -1.38 20.41 -26.44
N ASP A 188 -0.83 20.22 -25.24
CA ASP A 188 -0.56 21.30 -24.30
C ASP A 188 0.51 22.27 -24.88
N ASP A 189 1.55 21.74 -25.53
CA ASP A 189 2.57 22.49 -26.27
C ASP A 189 1.97 23.28 -27.46
N ALA A 190 1.13 22.62 -28.26
CA ALA A 190 0.50 23.25 -29.42
C ALA A 190 -0.50 24.36 -29.00
N ALA A 191 -1.09 24.24 -27.82
CA ALA A 191 -2.02 25.21 -27.26
C ALA A 191 -1.33 26.32 -26.44
N ASP A 192 0.00 26.26 -26.27
CA ASP A 192 0.79 27.16 -25.41
C ASP A 192 0.17 27.30 -24.00
N ARG A 193 -0.39 26.18 -23.50
CA ARG A 193 -1.09 26.15 -22.21
C ARG A 193 -0.05 26.06 -21.10
N PRO A 194 -0.04 26.99 -20.12
CA PRO A 194 0.96 26.94 -19.05
C PRO A 194 0.81 25.63 -18.26
N GLU A 195 1.93 24.96 -18.01
CA GLU A 195 1.94 23.73 -17.23
C GLU A 195 1.51 24.02 -15.78
N GLU A 196 0.63 23.17 -15.26
CA GLU A 196 0.18 23.23 -13.88
C GLU A 196 1.16 22.40 -13.02
N TRP A 197 2.18 23.05 -12.45
CA TRP A 197 3.03 22.41 -11.45
C TRP A 197 2.22 22.11 -10.19
N LYS A 198 1.97 20.82 -9.94
CA LYS A 198 1.44 20.35 -8.67
C LYS A 198 2.61 19.98 -7.77
N GLU A 199 2.52 20.36 -6.49
CA GLU A 199 3.51 19.99 -5.48
C GLU A 199 3.35 18.50 -5.14
N THR A 200 3.87 17.66 -6.02
CA THR A 200 3.83 16.21 -5.88
C THR A 200 5.06 15.76 -5.08
N ALA A 201 4.83 15.15 -3.92
CA ALA A 201 5.88 14.54 -3.12
C ALA A 201 6.19 13.11 -3.64
N GLY A 202 7.02 12.99 -4.67
CA GLY A 202 7.60 11.72 -5.15
C GLY A 202 7.09 11.25 -6.53
N ASP A 203 7.62 10.10 -6.99
CA ASP A 203 7.16 9.46 -8.23
C ASP A 203 5.78 8.81 -8.00
N GLU A 204 4.75 9.37 -8.61
CA GLU A 204 3.38 8.86 -8.53
C GLU A 204 3.20 7.64 -9.45
N SER A 205 2.58 6.57 -8.94
CA SER A 205 2.21 5.42 -9.77
C SER A 205 1.06 5.79 -10.73
N LYS A 206 0.94 5.07 -11.86
CA LYS A 206 -0.18 5.24 -12.81
C LYS A 206 -1.55 5.06 -12.12
N GLU A 207 -1.64 4.13 -11.18
CA GLU A 207 -2.85 3.88 -10.40
C GLU A 207 -3.18 5.07 -9.48
N PHE A 208 -2.17 5.70 -8.89
CA PHE A 208 -2.35 6.90 -8.08
C PHE A 208 -2.86 8.07 -8.93
N MET A 209 -2.28 8.28 -10.11
CA MET A 209 -2.72 9.31 -11.05
C MET A 209 -4.18 9.12 -11.50
N ALA A 210 -4.55 7.87 -11.84
CA ALA A 210 -5.92 7.54 -12.19
C ALA A 210 -6.89 7.78 -11.02
N TYR A 211 -6.47 7.44 -9.79
CA TYR A 211 -7.24 7.67 -8.56
C TYR A 211 -7.44 9.17 -8.29
N MET A 212 -6.37 9.98 -8.39
CA MET A 212 -6.45 11.43 -8.20
C MET A 212 -7.37 12.08 -9.22
N ARG A 213 -7.33 11.64 -10.49
CA ARG A 213 -8.26 12.12 -11.53
C ARG A 213 -9.72 11.75 -11.24
N GLN A 214 -9.98 10.56 -10.69
CA GLN A 214 -11.33 10.19 -10.27
C GLN A 214 -11.80 11.05 -9.11
N ARG A 215 -10.91 11.35 -8.16
CA ARG A 215 -11.20 12.20 -7.02
C ARG A 215 -11.49 13.64 -7.43
N GLU A 216 -10.71 14.20 -8.35
CA GLU A 216 -10.95 15.55 -8.89
C GLU A 216 -12.30 15.65 -9.61
N LYS A 217 -12.71 14.58 -10.32
CA LYS A 217 -14.06 14.51 -10.92
C LYS A 217 -15.16 14.45 -9.88
N GLN A 218 -14.93 13.74 -8.77
CA GLN A 218 -15.87 13.73 -7.64
C GLN A 218 -15.97 15.11 -7.01
N GLU A 219 -14.83 15.77 -6.74
CA GLU A 219 -14.78 17.11 -6.17
C GLU A 219 -15.54 18.12 -7.05
N LYS A 220 -15.37 18.09 -8.38
CA LYS A 220 -16.16 18.91 -9.31
C LYS A 220 -17.66 18.65 -9.22
N ALA A 221 -18.07 17.39 -9.15
CA ALA A 221 -19.49 17.04 -9.02
C ALA A 221 -20.06 17.45 -7.65
N GLU A 222 -19.27 17.36 -6.58
CA GLU A 222 -19.65 17.83 -5.24
C GLU A 222 -19.74 19.36 -5.17
N GLU A 223 -18.87 20.08 -5.87
CA GLU A 223 -18.91 21.55 -6.02
C GLU A 223 -20.14 22.00 -6.80
N GLU A 224 -20.47 21.31 -7.90
CA GLU A 224 -21.67 21.58 -8.70
C GLU A 224 -22.96 21.36 -7.90
N LEU A 225 -23.00 20.30 -7.09
CA LEU A 225 -24.19 19.92 -6.30
C LEU A 225 -24.18 20.51 -4.88
N PHE A 226 -23.10 21.18 -4.48
CA PHE A 226 -22.83 21.69 -3.12
C PHE A 226 -23.09 20.69 -1.99
N THR A 227 -22.88 19.38 -2.24
CA THR A 227 -23.12 18.31 -1.25
C THR A 227 -22.05 17.23 -1.35
N ARG A 228 -21.66 16.68 -0.18
CA ARG A 228 -20.64 15.60 -0.11
C ARG A 228 -21.24 14.23 -0.31
N ALA A 229 -20.58 13.39 -1.09
CA ALA A 229 -20.97 12.00 -1.27
C ALA A 229 -20.54 11.12 -0.07
N PRO A 230 -21.39 10.18 0.40
CA PRO A 230 -21.02 9.26 1.46
C PRO A 230 -20.02 8.20 0.96
N VAL A 231 -18.85 8.12 1.58
CA VAL A 231 -17.76 7.20 1.18
C VAL A 231 -17.88 5.84 1.90
N THR A 232 -17.77 4.74 1.15
CA THR A 232 -17.82 3.39 1.70
C THR A 232 -16.53 3.01 2.45
N LYS A 233 -16.62 2.02 3.36
CA LYS A 233 -15.43 1.51 4.09
C LYS A 233 -14.36 0.93 3.15
N ARG A 234 -14.79 0.34 2.03
CA ARG A 234 -13.88 -0.25 1.03
C ARG A 234 -13.10 0.84 0.29
N GLU A 235 -13.75 1.90 -0.15
CA GLU A 235 -13.11 3.04 -0.81
C GLU A 235 -12.11 3.72 0.12
N LYS A 236 -12.46 3.93 1.40
CA LYS A 236 -11.52 4.46 2.41
C LYS A 236 -10.30 3.57 2.60
N TYR A 237 -10.45 2.25 2.49
CA TYR A 237 -9.31 1.33 2.57
C TYR A 237 -8.41 1.44 1.34
N MET A 238 -8.99 1.48 0.14
CA MET A 238 -8.26 1.66 -1.11
C MET A 238 -7.52 3.00 -1.14
N GLU A 239 -8.17 4.09 -0.73
CA GLU A 239 -7.55 5.41 -0.59
C GLU A 239 -6.33 5.36 0.35
N LYS A 240 -6.45 4.69 1.50
CA LYS A 240 -5.33 4.52 2.43
C LYS A 240 -4.19 3.70 1.84
N GLN A 241 -4.49 2.70 1.01
CA GLN A 241 -3.45 1.92 0.32
C GLN A 241 -2.72 2.81 -0.70
N MET A 242 -3.46 3.54 -1.54
CA MET A 242 -2.88 4.45 -2.54
C MET A 242 -2.03 5.55 -1.90
N LYS A 243 -2.49 6.15 -0.79
CA LYS A 243 -1.70 7.15 -0.04
C LYS A 243 -0.43 6.58 0.61
N LYS A 244 -0.40 5.28 0.95
CA LYS A 244 0.80 4.63 1.48
C LYS A 244 1.82 4.29 0.39
N GLN A 245 1.35 4.09 -0.84
CA GLN A 245 2.21 3.78 -1.99
C GLN A 245 3.02 4.98 -2.49
N LEU A 246 2.68 6.21 -2.08
CA LEU A 246 3.45 7.43 -2.34
C LEU A 246 4.91 7.39 -1.85
N HIS A 247 5.28 6.37 -1.07
CA HIS A 247 6.60 6.22 -0.49
C HIS A 247 7.22 4.84 -0.77
N GLY A 248 6.99 4.29 -1.97
CA GLY A 248 7.48 2.97 -2.38
C GLY A 248 8.11 2.94 -3.76
N LEU A 249 9.25 2.25 -3.89
CA LEU A 249 9.95 1.93 -5.14
C LEU A 249 9.10 1.08 -6.13
N GLN A 250 7.86 0.75 -5.78
CA GLN A 250 6.98 -0.15 -6.51
C GLN A 250 6.39 0.51 -7.77
N GLY A 251 6.25 1.84 -7.80
CA GLY A 251 5.83 2.57 -9.01
C GLY A 251 6.83 2.46 -10.19
N LEU A 252 8.11 2.19 -9.88
CA LEU A 252 9.19 2.14 -10.87
C LEU A 252 9.14 0.89 -11.76
N THR A 253 8.53 -0.21 -11.29
CA THR A 253 8.50 -1.49 -12.02
C THR A 253 7.30 -1.61 -12.96
N ASP A 254 6.21 -0.89 -12.71
CA ASP A 254 4.97 -0.98 -13.51
C ASP A 254 5.07 -0.36 -14.91
N GLY A 255 6.11 0.45 -15.16
CA GLY A 255 6.40 1.04 -16.47
C GLY A 255 7.10 0.08 -17.44
N PHE A 256 7.82 -0.93 -16.94
CA PHE A 256 8.74 -1.75 -17.74
C PHE A 256 8.01 -2.82 -18.57
N ASP A 257 6.96 -3.44 -18.02
CA ASP A 257 6.20 -4.51 -18.69
C ASP A 257 5.35 -4.00 -19.86
N LEU A 258 4.89 -2.74 -19.82
CA LEU A 258 4.04 -2.19 -20.88
C LEU A 258 4.85 -1.81 -22.13
N GLY A 259 6.07 -1.28 -21.94
CA GLY A 259 6.93 -0.88 -23.06
C GLY A 259 7.49 -2.04 -23.88
N MET A 260 7.61 -3.22 -23.26
CA MET A 260 8.12 -4.43 -23.92
C MET A 260 7.04 -5.11 -24.78
N ASN A 261 5.78 -5.02 -24.38
CA ASN A 261 4.66 -5.59 -25.14
C ASN A 261 4.29 -4.74 -26.38
N THR A 262 4.55 -3.44 -26.36
CA THR A 262 4.29 -2.55 -27.52
C THR A 262 5.43 -2.54 -28.55
N LEU A 263 6.63 -3.01 -28.18
CA LEU A 263 7.79 -3.11 -29.08
C LEU A 263 7.90 -4.46 -29.80
N LEU A 264 7.20 -5.49 -29.32
CA LEU A 264 7.27 -6.85 -29.88
C LEU A 264 6.06 -7.22 -30.74
N ASP A 265 4.96 -6.46 -30.71
CA ASP A 265 3.77 -6.72 -31.51
C ASP A 265 3.71 -5.79 -32.73
N GLY A 266 4.68 -5.99 -33.61
CA GLY A 266 4.63 -5.51 -34.99
C GLY A 266 3.88 -6.51 -35.86
N GLU A 267 2.79 -6.06 -36.47
CA GLU A 267 2.11 -6.66 -37.62
C GLU A 267 1.53 -8.08 -37.44
N LYS A 268 0.31 -8.16 -36.89
CA LYS A 268 -0.71 -9.07 -37.44
C LYS A 268 -2.07 -8.38 -37.48
N GLU A 269 -2.53 -8.09 -38.69
CA GLU A 269 -3.93 -7.79 -38.98
C GLU A 269 -4.78 -9.07 -38.89
N ASP A 270 -6.00 -8.87 -38.40
CA ASP A 270 -7.22 -9.68 -38.43
C ASP A 270 -7.24 -11.10 -37.80
N ASP A 271 -8.02 -11.24 -36.72
CA ASP A 271 -9.39 -11.78 -36.89
C ASP A 271 -10.29 -11.49 -35.66
N GLY A 272 -11.54 -11.13 -35.95
CA GLY A 272 -12.57 -10.84 -34.95
C GLY A 272 -12.92 -12.07 -34.11
N GLY A 273 -12.64 -12.01 -32.82
CA GLY A 273 -13.03 -13.03 -31.85
C GLY A 273 -13.36 -12.42 -30.50
N SER A 274 -14.64 -12.40 -30.16
CA SER A 274 -15.16 -12.05 -28.85
C SER A 274 -14.47 -12.86 -27.74
N SER A 275 -13.62 -12.22 -26.95
CA SER A 275 -13.10 -12.81 -25.71
C SER A 275 -14.15 -12.67 -24.61
N GLU A 276 -15.08 -13.62 -24.55
CA GLU A 276 -15.85 -13.89 -23.33
C GLU A 276 -14.89 -14.11 -22.15
N PRO A 277 -15.19 -13.60 -20.94
CA PRO A 277 -14.44 -13.98 -19.77
C PRO A 277 -14.73 -15.46 -19.47
N ARG A 278 -13.76 -16.33 -19.75
CA ARG A 278 -13.73 -17.73 -19.30
C ARG A 278 -13.92 -17.77 -17.77
N ARG A 279 -15.14 -18.08 -17.34
CA ARG A 279 -15.45 -18.47 -15.96
C ARG A 279 -14.71 -19.78 -15.68
N GLN A 280 -13.59 -19.71 -14.98
CA GLN A 280 -13.04 -20.90 -14.33
C GLN A 280 -14.03 -21.35 -13.26
N SER A 281 -14.68 -22.49 -13.48
CA SER A 281 -15.50 -23.16 -12.49
C SER A 281 -14.61 -23.65 -11.34
N ALA A 282 -14.45 -22.82 -10.31
CA ALA A 282 -13.88 -23.26 -9.05
C ALA A 282 -14.86 -24.25 -8.40
N GLY A 283 -14.51 -25.54 -8.44
CA GLY A 283 -15.25 -26.61 -7.81
C GLY A 283 -15.49 -26.30 -6.33
N ARG A 284 -16.77 -26.13 -5.99
CA ARG A 284 -17.26 -25.94 -4.62
C ARG A 284 -17.01 -27.23 -3.84
N ARG A 285 -15.88 -27.34 -3.15
CA ARG A 285 -15.62 -28.42 -2.19
C ARG A 285 -16.63 -28.31 -1.05
N LYS A 286 -17.61 -29.21 -1.04
CA LYS A 286 -18.55 -29.43 0.07
C LYS A 286 -17.75 -29.86 1.31
N HIS A 287 -17.67 -29.01 2.33
CA HIS A 287 -17.28 -29.44 3.67
C HIS A 287 -18.37 -30.38 4.20
N GLN A 288 -18.09 -31.68 4.28
CA GLN A 288 -18.87 -32.61 5.10
C GLN A 288 -18.67 -32.23 6.57
N LYS A 289 -19.75 -31.81 7.24
CA LYS A 289 -19.82 -31.75 8.70
C LYS A 289 -19.71 -33.17 9.24
N GLY A 290 -18.60 -33.48 9.90
CA GLY A 290 -18.43 -34.72 10.66
C GLY A 290 -19.42 -34.78 11.81
N GLY A 291 -20.35 -35.74 11.76
CA GLY A 291 -21.26 -36.05 12.85
C GLY A 291 -20.50 -36.67 14.03
N LYS A 292 -20.48 -36.00 15.18
CA LYS A 292 -20.08 -36.61 16.45
C LYS A 292 -21.17 -37.60 16.87
N ARG A 293 -20.91 -38.89 16.69
CA ARG A 293 -21.67 -39.96 17.33
C ARG A 293 -21.37 -39.94 18.83
N LYS A 294 -22.40 -39.68 19.64
CA LYS A 294 -22.44 -40.05 21.06
C LYS A 294 -22.19 -41.55 21.18
N ARG A 295 -21.28 -41.96 22.05
CA ARG A 295 -21.27 -43.29 22.64
C ARG A 295 -21.71 -43.16 24.09
N HIS A 296 -22.63 -44.04 24.45
CA HIS A 296 -23.05 -44.37 25.80
C HIS A 296 -21.86 -44.83 26.65
#